data_AF-A0A1Q3GKS4-F1
#
_entry.id   AF-A0A1Q3GKS4-F1
#
_cell.length_a   1.000
_cell.length_b   1.000
_cell.length_c   1.000
_cell.angle_alpha   90.00
_cell.angle_beta   90.00
_cell.angle_gamma   90.00
#
_symmetry.space_group_name_H-M   'P 1'
#
loop_
_entity.id
_entity.type
_entity.pdbx_description
1 polymer ?
#
loop_
_entity_poly.entity_id
_entity_poly.type
_entity_poly.pdbx_seq_one_letter_code
_entity_poly.pdbx_strand_id
1 'polypeptide(L)'
;MPLSKQKGKDLSDKEYWKKCCQGDEQALFCIHERYRIQLFGIAYAMTKKRELAQQVLQEVFAHLYQKSQEKYPIKNIKSFLTDLTKTLSNRAI
;
A
#
# COMPACT_ATOMS: atom_id res chain seq x y z
N MET A 1 -20.20 19.64 9.41
CA MET A 1 -19.12 20.03 8.48
C MET A 1 -19.15 19.07 7.30
N PRO A 2 -19.54 19.49 6.10
CA PRO A 2 -19.73 18.58 4.98
C PRO A 2 -18.39 18.31 4.30
N LEU A 3 -17.87 17.09 4.41
CA LEU A 3 -16.77 16.64 3.55
C LEU A 3 -17.30 16.53 2.11
N SER A 4 -16.93 17.55 1.34
CA SER A 4 -17.15 17.74 -0.07
C SER A 4 -16.84 16.50 -0.90
N LYS A 5 -17.85 16.06 -1.66
CA LYS A 5 -17.78 15.45 -3.01
C LYS A 5 -16.39 15.50 -3.66
N GLN A 6 -15.91 14.34 -4.13
CA GLN A 6 -15.23 14.21 -5.42
C GLN A 6 -15.10 12.73 -5.85
N LYS A 7 -16.11 12.26 -6.58
CA LYS A 7 -16.01 11.15 -7.55
C LYS A 7 -15.52 11.79 -8.85
N GLY A 8 -14.42 11.33 -9.46
CA GLY A 8 -14.17 11.58 -10.90
C GLY A 8 -12.80 12.10 -11.38
N LYS A 9 -11.74 12.16 -10.57
CA LYS A 9 -10.36 12.30 -11.09
C LYS A 9 -9.50 11.28 -10.37
N ASP A 10 -8.65 10.55 -11.10
CA ASP A 10 -7.61 9.72 -10.51
C ASP A 10 -6.73 10.66 -9.66
N LEU A 11 -7.08 10.78 -8.37
CA LEU A 11 -6.22 11.39 -7.37
C LEU A 11 -4.95 10.58 -7.45
N SER A 12 -3.90 11.21 -7.97
CA SER A 12 -2.60 10.58 -8.17
C SER A 12 -2.19 9.94 -6.85
N ASP A 13 -1.60 8.74 -6.88
CA ASP A 13 -1.32 7.96 -5.66
C ASP A 13 -0.60 8.81 -4.59
N LYS A 14 0.23 9.75 -5.05
CA LYS A 14 0.91 10.77 -4.26
C LYS A 14 0.00 11.65 -3.38
N GLU A 15 -1.19 12.03 -3.86
CA GLU A 15 -2.14 12.83 -3.08
C GLU A 15 -2.81 12.00 -1.98
N TYR A 16 -3.16 10.74 -2.27
CA TYR A 16 -3.62 9.81 -1.23
C TYR A 16 -2.54 9.59 -0.18
N TRP A 17 -1.28 9.46 -0.58
CA TRP A 17 -0.15 9.37 0.35
C TRP A 17 -0.04 10.59 1.25
N LYS A 18 -0.13 11.77 0.66
CA LYS A 18 -0.02 13.03 1.40
C LYS A 18 -1.13 13.18 2.44
N LYS A 19 -2.35 12.71 2.13
CA LYS A 19 -3.46 12.64 3.09
C LYS A 19 -3.18 11.60 4.19
N CYS A 20 -2.66 10.44 3.81
CA CYS A 20 -2.24 9.41 4.76
C CYS A 20 -1.20 9.94 5.78
N CYS A 21 -0.17 10.67 5.31
CA CYS A 21 0.81 11.32 6.18
C CYS A 21 0.24 12.45 7.07
N GLN A 22 -0.96 12.94 6.76
CA GLN A 22 -1.69 13.90 7.60
C GLN A 22 -2.57 13.21 8.65
N GLY A 23 -2.59 11.87 8.70
CA GLY A 23 -3.43 11.09 9.61
C GLY A 23 -4.81 10.76 9.04
N ASP A 24 -5.02 10.91 7.72
CA ASP A 24 -6.27 10.54 7.06
C ASP A 24 -6.35 9.02 6.88
N GLU A 25 -7.02 8.35 7.80
CA GLU A 25 -7.20 6.89 7.80
C GLU A 25 -8.00 6.39 6.59
N GLN A 26 -8.91 7.21 6.05
CA GLN A 26 -9.68 6.85 4.85
C GLN A 26 -8.77 6.79 3.61
N ALA A 27 -7.80 7.71 3.51
CA ALA A 27 -6.81 7.67 2.43
C ALA A 27 -5.93 6.41 2.50
N LEU A 28 -5.51 6.01 3.71
CA LEU A 28 -4.78 4.76 3.93
C LEU A 28 -5.63 3.55 3.52
N PHE A 29 -6.90 3.51 3.94
CA PHE A 29 -7.83 2.43 3.61
C PHE A 29 -8.05 2.31 2.10
N CYS A 30 -8.21 3.43 1.39
CA CYS A 30 -8.31 3.45 -0.07
C CYS A 30 -7.06 2.86 -0.76
N ILE A 31 -5.85 3.22 -0.29
CA ILE A 31 -4.60 2.63 -0.80
C ILE A 31 -4.58 1.13 -0.50
N HIS A 32 -4.90 0.73 0.73
CA HIS A 32 -4.94 -0.67 1.13
C HIS A 32 -5.87 -1.49 0.23
N GLU A 33 -7.11 -1.05 0.03
CA GLU A 33 -8.10 -1.72 -0.83
C GLU A 33 -7.64 -1.78 -2.30
N ARG A 34 -7.06 -0.70 -2.82
CA ARG A 34 -6.58 -0.62 -4.21
C ARG A 34 -5.43 -1.58 -4.48
N TYR A 35 -4.49 -1.71 -3.54
CA TYR A 35 -3.27 -2.48 -3.73
C TYR A 35 -3.33 -3.91 -3.18
N ARG A 36 -4.19 -4.22 -2.20
CA ARG A 36 -4.26 -5.55 -1.58
C ARG A 36 -4.37 -6.69 -2.59
N ILE A 37 -5.22 -6.55 -3.59
CA ILE A 37 -5.47 -7.59 -4.60
C ILE A 37 -4.23 -7.79 -5.48
N GLN A 38 -3.61 -6.69 -5.92
CA GLN A 38 -2.43 -6.72 -6.78
C GLN A 38 -1.20 -7.27 -6.05
N LEU A 39 -0.92 -6.77 -4.84
CA LEU A 39 0.23 -7.20 -4.04
C LEU A 39 0.08 -8.66 -3.59
N PHE A 40 -1.12 -9.06 -3.19
CA PHE A 40 -1.38 -10.46 -2.84
C PHE A 40 -1.16 -11.39 -4.03
N GLY A 41 -1.59 -11.00 -5.23
CA GLY A 41 -1.33 -11.76 -6.46
C GLY A 41 0.16 -11.93 -6.73
N ILE A 42 0.96 -10.87 -6.57
CA ILE A 42 2.42 -10.92 -6.75
C ILE A 42 3.07 -11.81 -5.68
N ALA A 43 2.73 -11.59 -4.41
CA ALA A 43 3.29 -12.36 -3.30
C ALA A 43 2.92 -13.84 -3.41
N TYR A 44 1.70 -14.16 -3.81
CA TYR A 44 1.24 -15.54 -4.02
C TYR A 44 1.94 -16.19 -5.22
N ALA A 45 2.14 -15.46 -6.32
CA ALA A 45 2.87 -15.97 -7.48
C ALA A 45 4.33 -16.32 -7.14
N MET A 46 4.97 -15.55 -6.25
CA MET A 46 6.35 -15.81 -5.81
C MET A 46 6.45 -16.89 -4.74
N THR A 47 5.68 -16.76 -3.66
CA THR A 47 5.76 -17.67 -2.50
C THR A 47 5.06 -19.01 -2.73
N LYS A 48 4.11 -19.08 -3.69
CA LYS A 48 3.23 -20.22 -3.99
C LYS A 48 2.48 -20.79 -2.79
N LYS A 49 2.46 -20.07 -1.66
CA LYS A 49 1.82 -20.45 -0.41
C LYS A 49 0.95 -19.30 0.04
N ARG A 50 -0.33 -19.60 0.30
CA ARG A 50 -1.30 -18.59 0.73
C ARG A 50 -0.89 -17.92 2.05
N GLU A 51 -0.37 -18.70 2.99
CA GLU A 51 0.09 -18.22 4.30
C GLU A 51 1.22 -17.21 4.16
N LEU A 52 2.28 -17.56 3.42
CA LEU A 52 3.40 -16.65 3.16
C LEU A 52 2.95 -15.40 2.40
N ALA A 53 2.08 -15.53 1.40
CA ALA A 53 1.54 -14.39 0.67
C ALA A 53 0.76 -13.43 1.58
N GLN A 54 0.00 -13.94 2.55
CA GLN A 54 -0.68 -13.10 3.55
C GLN A 54 0.31 -12.44 4.50
N GLN A 55 1.34 -13.15 4.96
CA GLN A 55 2.38 -12.56 5.80
C GLN A 55 3.11 -11.42 5.08
N VAL A 56 3.53 -11.65 3.84
CA VAL A 56 4.15 -10.62 3.00
C VAL A 56 3.23 -9.41 2.84
N LEU A 57 1.94 -9.64 2.55
CA LEU A 57 0.98 -8.55 2.39
C LEU A 57 0.86 -7.71 3.66
N GLN A 58 0.76 -8.36 4.82
CA GLN A 58 0.69 -7.65 6.11
C GLN A 58 1.96 -6.84 6.38
N GLU A 59 3.14 -7.42 6.14
CA GLU A 59 4.43 -6.74 6.29
C GLU A 59 4.55 -5.51 5.37
N VAL A 60 4.12 -5.63 4.11
CA VAL A 60 4.11 -4.50 3.16
C VAL A 60 3.26 -3.36 3.70
N PHE A 61 2.07 -3.66 4.23
CA PHE A 61 1.18 -2.63 4.77
C PHE A 61 1.65 -2.05 6.10
N ALA A 62 2.27 -2.85 6.97
CA ALA A 62 2.90 -2.37 8.20
C ALA A 62 4.03 -1.38 7.89
N HIS A 63 4.90 -1.73 6.94
CA HIS A 63 5.94 -0.83 6.43
C HIS A 63 5.36 0.44 5.82
N LEU A 64 4.29 0.32 5.03
CA LEU A 64 3.60 1.47 4.46
C LEU A 64 3.06 2.39 5.57
N TYR A 65 2.42 1.84 6.59
CA TYR A 65 1.91 2.62 7.71
C TYR A 65 3.03 3.34 8.46
N GLN A 66 4.13 2.65 8.77
CA GLN A 66 5.31 3.26 9.41
C GLN A 66 5.88 4.41 8.56
N LYS A 67 6.06 4.21 7.25
CA LYS A 67 6.55 5.25 6.33
C LYS A 67 5.62 6.46 6.26
N SER A 68 4.31 6.25 6.43
CA SER A 68 3.34 7.34 6.47
C SER A 68 3.52 8.19 7.74
N GLN A 69 3.80 7.56 8.89
CA GLN A 69 4.11 8.27 10.14
C GLN A 69 5.43 9.04 10.05
N GLU A 70 6.43 8.48 9.38
CA GLU A 70 7.71 9.15 9.09
C GLU A 70 7.56 10.32 8.09
N LYS A 71 6.35 10.56 7.55
CA LYS A 71 6.05 11.56 6.51
C LYS A 71 6.98 11.46 5.31
N TYR A 72 7.40 10.24 4.97
CA TYR A 72 8.39 10.00 3.92
C TYR A 72 7.82 10.43 2.55
N PRO A 73 8.52 11.24 1.75
CA PRO A 73 7.98 11.73 0.47
C PRO A 73 8.08 10.65 -0.62
N ILE A 74 7.09 9.75 -0.66
CA ILE A 74 7.00 8.72 -1.71
C ILE A 74 6.49 9.37 -3.00
N LYS A 75 7.34 9.39 -4.03
CA LYS A 75 6.96 9.84 -5.38
C LYS A 75 6.01 8.85 -6.08
N ASN A 76 6.29 7.55 -5.98
CA ASN A 76 5.52 6.51 -6.67
C ASN A 76 5.22 5.31 -5.74
N ILE A 77 4.04 5.32 -5.12
CA ILE A 77 3.62 4.25 -4.20
C ILE A 77 3.59 2.89 -4.89
N LYS A 78 3.13 2.83 -6.15
CA LYS A 78 3.09 1.58 -6.92
C LYS A 78 4.45 0.91 -6.95
N SER A 79 5.47 1.63 -7.44
CA SER A 79 6.84 1.10 -7.50
C SER A 79 7.33 0.66 -6.13
N PHE A 80 7.15 1.50 -5.10
CA PHE A 80 7.56 1.18 -3.74
C PHE A 80 6.91 -0.10 -3.19
N LEU A 81 5.58 -0.21 -3.29
CA LEU A 81 4.84 -1.39 -2.83
C LEU A 81 5.22 -2.65 -3.60
N THR A 82 5.39 -2.52 -4.92
CA THR A 82 5.74 -3.66 -5.78
C THR A 82 7.14 -4.17 -5.47
N ASP A 83 8.09 -3.25 -5.30
CA ASP A 83 9.49 -3.56 -4.96
C ASP A 83 9.60 -4.18 -3.55
N LEU A 84 8.88 -3.60 -2.58
CA LEU A 84 8.81 -4.13 -1.22
C LEU A 84 8.16 -5.52 -1.18
N THR A 85 7.07 -5.73 -1.93
CA THR A 85 6.40 -7.04 -2.02
C THR A 85 7.34 -8.09 -2.60
N LYS A 86 8.08 -7.76 -3.66
CA LYS A 86 9.08 -8.68 -4.25
C LYS A 86 10.19 -9.00 -3.27
N THR A 87 10.73 -7.99 -2.58
CA THR A 87 11.80 -8.14 -1.59
C THR A 87 11.37 -9.05 -0.43
N LEU A 88 10.18 -8.80 0.13
CA LEU A 88 9.62 -9.60 1.23
C LEU A 88 9.26 -11.02 0.77
N SER A 89 8.69 -11.16 -0.43
CA SER A 89 8.40 -12.48 -0.99
C SER A 89 9.66 -13.31 -1.19
N ASN A 90 10.75 -12.70 -1.68
CA ASN A 90 12.03 -13.37 -1.84
C ASN A 90 12.66 -13.78 -0.50
N ARG A 91 12.39 -13.03 0.58
CA ARG A 91 12.86 -13.34 1.93
C ARG A 91 12.02 -14.43 2.62
N ALA A 92 10.78 -14.62 2.18
CA ALA A 92 9.83 -15.56 2.74
C ALA A 92 9.93 -16.99 2.15
N ILE A 93 10.65 -17.17 1.04
CA ILE A 93 10.90 -18.45 0.36
C ILE A 93 12.21 -19.04 0.88
#